data_AF-A0A7C7K4D6-F1
#
_entry.id   AF-A0A7C7K4D6-F1
#
_cell.length_a   1.000
_cell.length_b   1.000
_cell.length_c   1.000
_cell.angle_alpha   90.00
_cell.angle_beta   90.00
_cell.angle_gamma   90.00
#
_symmetry.space_group_name_H-M   'P 1'
#
loop_
_entity.id
_entity.type
_entity.pdbx_description
1 polymer ?
#
loop_
_entity_poly.entity_id
_entity_poly.type
_entity_poly.pdbx_seq_one_letter_code
_entity_poly.pdbx_strand_id
1 'polypeptide(L)'
;MSESDDLFIDPSATVNQLINIIENRYQWSIDTDFQDKNNTYLFWYVSEEKLEPRLGERYNEQGAELEQHLGIGKMVSELYHFLKENSAETKNLTIAKFLLIHPEYRGIIRRIQTLTNYPFGEVSDNILAKNILPLNMLRFKLSFFGASRYDPKSDRWLRVSFFAGAPFYEELNSQNVEDWGFATMNSYQ
;
A
#
# COMPACT_ATOMS: atom_id res chain seq x y z
N MET A 1 0.89 17.78 6.80
CA MET A 1 1.44 16.53 7.36
C MET A 1 0.70 16.27 8.65
N SER A 2 0.25 15.05 8.93
CA SER A 2 -0.41 14.74 10.21
C SER A 2 0.56 15.03 11.36
N GLU A 3 0.05 15.54 12.48
CA GLU A 3 0.85 15.91 13.65
C GLU A 3 1.48 14.69 14.36
N SER A 4 1.03 13.47 14.06
CA SER A 4 1.67 12.22 14.46
C SER A 4 1.40 11.09 13.46
N ASP A 5 2.28 10.07 13.45
CA ASP A 5 2.12 8.81 12.70
C ASP A 5 1.29 7.78 13.48
N ASP A 6 0.46 8.25 14.42
CA ASP A 6 -0.26 7.36 15.32
C ASP A 6 -1.39 6.62 14.59
N LEU A 7 -1.29 5.29 14.62
CA LEU A 7 -2.37 4.42 14.18
C LEU A 7 -3.39 4.26 15.29
N PHE A 8 -4.67 4.53 15.01
CA PHE A 8 -5.74 4.45 15.99
C PHE A 8 -6.77 3.38 15.67
N ILE A 9 -7.44 2.89 16.72
CA ILE A 9 -8.64 2.08 16.63
C ILE A 9 -9.75 2.87 17.31
N ASP A 10 -10.89 3.05 16.64
CA ASP A 10 -12.12 3.47 17.29
C ASP A 10 -12.83 2.22 17.83
N PRO A 11 -12.77 1.96 19.16
CA PRO A 11 -13.38 0.79 19.77
C PRO A 11 -14.91 0.82 19.78
N SER A 12 -15.49 2.01 19.63
CA SER A 12 -16.94 2.26 19.72
C SER A 12 -17.66 2.08 18.38
N ALA A 13 -16.94 2.21 17.27
CA ALA A 13 -17.44 1.88 15.93
C ALA A 13 -18.01 0.44 15.90
N THR A 14 -18.99 0.22 15.06
CA THR A 14 -19.61 -1.09 14.84
C THR A 14 -18.95 -1.84 13.70
N VAL A 15 -19.09 -3.16 13.69
CA VAL A 15 -18.65 -4.00 12.56
C VAL A 15 -19.35 -3.57 11.25
N ASN A 16 -20.64 -3.23 11.29
CA ASN A 16 -21.35 -2.70 10.12
C ASN A 16 -20.73 -1.40 9.57
N GLN A 17 -20.31 -0.47 10.45
CA GLN A 17 -19.62 0.75 9.99
C GLN A 17 -18.28 0.41 9.33
N LEU A 18 -17.53 -0.55 9.87
CA LEU A 18 -16.29 -1.03 9.24
C LEU A 18 -16.55 -1.65 7.86
N ILE A 19 -17.57 -2.49 7.72
CA ILE A 19 -17.99 -3.07 6.42
C ILE A 19 -18.24 -1.95 5.41
N ASN A 20 -19.01 -0.92 5.79
CA ASN A 20 -19.29 0.21 4.91
C ASN A 20 -18.02 0.97 4.50
N ILE A 21 -17.04 1.13 5.41
CA ILE A 21 -15.76 1.75 5.06
C ILE A 21 -15.03 0.89 4.01
N ILE A 22 -15.00 -0.42 4.20
CA ILE A 22 -14.33 -1.35 3.28
C ILE A 22 -14.98 -1.30 1.90
N GLU A 23 -16.31 -1.38 1.81
CA GLU A 23 -17.04 -1.29 0.53
C GLU A 23 -16.79 0.04 -0.19
N ASN A 24 -16.66 1.15 0.54
CA ASN A 24 -16.42 2.46 -0.08
C ASN A 24 -14.96 2.73 -0.48
N ARG A 25 -13.97 2.15 0.22
CA ARG A 25 -12.55 2.54 0.09
C ARG A 25 -11.67 1.44 -0.48
N TYR A 26 -12.10 0.19 -0.41
CA TYR A 26 -11.32 -0.99 -0.77
C TYR A 26 -12.01 -1.85 -1.82
N GLN A 27 -12.86 -1.26 -2.67
CA GLN A 27 -13.53 -1.98 -3.76
C GLN A 27 -12.53 -2.73 -4.66
N TRP A 28 -11.37 -2.12 -4.95
CA TRP A 28 -10.27 -2.75 -5.70
C TRP A 28 -9.76 -4.06 -5.07
N SER A 29 -9.83 -4.17 -3.74
CA SER A 29 -9.44 -5.37 -2.99
C SER A 29 -10.58 -6.39 -2.97
N ILE A 30 -11.83 -5.95 -2.82
CA ILE A 30 -13.01 -6.83 -2.86
C ILE A 30 -13.17 -7.48 -4.24
N ASP A 31 -12.90 -6.74 -5.31
CA ASP A 31 -13.05 -7.21 -6.69
C ASP A 31 -11.95 -8.18 -7.14
N THR A 32 -10.88 -8.32 -6.35
CA THR A 32 -9.76 -9.22 -6.66
C THR A 32 -10.01 -10.61 -6.10
N ASP A 33 -10.02 -11.63 -6.97
CA ASP A 33 -10.12 -13.03 -6.53
C ASP A 33 -8.80 -13.54 -5.96
N PHE A 34 -8.63 -13.47 -4.64
CA PHE A 34 -7.45 -13.99 -3.95
C PHE A 34 -7.42 -15.52 -3.80
N GLN A 35 -8.44 -16.25 -4.26
CA GLN A 35 -8.38 -17.71 -4.38
C GLN A 35 -7.64 -18.15 -5.65
N ASP A 36 -7.53 -17.28 -6.66
CA ASP A 36 -6.65 -17.52 -7.79
C ASP A 36 -5.18 -17.43 -7.36
N LYS A 37 -4.43 -18.50 -7.66
CA LYS A 37 -2.98 -18.59 -7.45
C LYS A 37 -2.24 -17.47 -8.16
N ASN A 38 -2.73 -16.94 -9.28
CA ASN A 38 -2.09 -15.81 -9.94
C ASN A 38 -2.16 -14.53 -9.11
N ASN A 39 -3.20 -14.34 -8.29
CA ASN A 39 -3.39 -13.17 -7.45
C ASN A 39 -2.67 -13.27 -6.09
N THR A 40 -2.11 -14.43 -5.78
CA THR A 40 -1.34 -14.71 -4.55
C THR A 40 0.03 -15.33 -4.85
N TYR A 41 0.49 -15.19 -6.10
CA TYR A 41 1.66 -15.87 -6.64
C TYR A 41 2.96 -15.44 -5.98
N LEU A 42 3.06 -14.18 -5.58
CA LEU A 42 4.26 -13.60 -5.00
C LEU A 42 4.12 -13.45 -3.48
N PHE A 43 5.25 -13.38 -2.80
CA PHE A 43 5.35 -12.98 -1.40
C PHE A 43 6.56 -12.07 -1.19
N TRP A 44 6.40 -11.11 -0.30
CA TRP A 44 7.44 -10.15 0.05
C TRP A 44 8.11 -10.57 1.35
N TYR A 45 9.44 -10.56 1.40
CA TYR A 45 10.21 -10.88 2.61
C TYR A 45 11.40 -9.92 2.75
N VAL A 46 12.03 -9.89 3.93
CA VAL A 46 13.28 -9.14 4.15
C VAL A 46 14.43 -10.13 4.22
N SER A 47 15.46 -9.92 3.41
CA SER A 47 16.67 -10.73 3.46
C SER A 47 17.44 -10.43 4.75
N GLU A 48 17.82 -11.46 5.51
CA GLU A 48 18.62 -11.31 6.74
C GLU A 48 20.00 -10.69 6.45
N GLU A 49 20.68 -11.15 5.40
CA GLU A 49 22.03 -10.67 5.07
C GLU A 49 22.07 -9.22 4.61
N LYS A 50 21.08 -8.79 3.81
CA LYS A 50 21.11 -7.49 3.11
C LYS A 50 20.12 -6.47 3.68
N LEU A 51 19.20 -6.90 4.56
CA LEU A 51 18.13 -6.07 5.12
C LEU A 51 17.30 -5.32 4.06
N GLU A 52 17.21 -5.90 2.86
CA GLU A 52 16.48 -5.35 1.72
C GLU A 52 15.19 -6.15 1.48
N PRO A 53 14.10 -5.49 1.02
CA PRO A 53 12.90 -6.18 0.58
C PRO A 53 13.19 -7.05 -0.64
N ARG A 54 12.67 -8.26 -0.62
CA ARG A 54 12.81 -9.28 -1.66
C ARG A 54 11.43 -9.81 -2.04
N LEU A 55 11.37 -10.43 -3.21
CA LEU A 55 10.17 -10.98 -3.80
C LEU A 55 10.46 -12.42 -4.22
N GLY A 56 9.72 -13.37 -3.66
CA GLY A 56 9.78 -14.79 -4.00
C GLY A 56 8.48 -15.26 -4.64
N GLU A 57 8.55 -16.38 -5.37
CA GLU A 57 7.40 -17.05 -5.97
C GLU A 57 6.84 -18.13 -5.03
N ARG A 58 5.65 -17.89 -4.47
CA ARG A 58 5.03 -18.70 -3.40
C ARG A 58 4.92 -20.19 -3.72
N TYR A 59 4.70 -20.51 -5.00
CA TYR A 59 4.44 -21.89 -5.43
C TYR A 59 5.66 -22.60 -6.02
N ASN A 60 6.77 -21.88 -6.22
CA ASN A 60 7.98 -22.40 -6.87
C ASN A 60 9.23 -22.29 -5.98
N GLU A 61 9.20 -21.45 -4.96
CA GLU A 61 10.30 -21.19 -4.04
C GLU A 61 9.89 -21.51 -2.59
N GLN A 62 10.88 -21.85 -1.77
CA GLN A 62 10.72 -21.91 -0.31
C GLN A 62 10.77 -20.49 0.28
N GLY A 63 10.27 -20.28 1.50
CA GLY A 63 10.37 -18.99 2.19
C GLY A 63 9.05 -18.21 2.29
N ALA A 64 7.93 -18.74 1.78
CA ALA A 64 6.62 -18.09 1.92
C ALA A 64 6.20 -17.92 3.39
N GLU A 65 6.75 -18.73 4.30
CA GLU A 65 6.61 -18.60 5.75
C GLU A 65 7.29 -17.34 6.33
N LEU A 66 8.21 -16.71 5.60
CA LEU A 66 8.90 -15.47 5.97
C LEU A 66 8.19 -14.21 5.43
N GLU A 67 7.02 -14.39 4.83
CA GLU A 67 6.25 -13.32 4.23
C GLU A 67 5.94 -12.20 5.24
N GLN A 68 6.18 -10.97 4.80
CA GLN A 68 5.77 -9.76 5.48
C GLN A 68 4.29 -9.46 5.20
N HIS A 69 3.62 -8.84 6.18
CA HIS A 69 2.21 -8.45 6.09
C HIS A 69 2.01 -7.20 5.21
N LEU A 70 2.45 -7.28 3.95
CA LEU A 70 2.36 -6.19 2.96
C LEU A 70 1.20 -6.36 1.97
N GLY A 71 0.61 -7.56 1.89
CA GLY A 71 -0.56 -7.85 1.06
C GLY A 71 -1.86 -7.26 1.60
N ILE A 72 -1.94 -5.92 1.72
CA ILE A 72 -3.09 -5.22 2.31
C ILE A 72 -4.39 -5.62 1.60
N GLY A 73 -4.39 -5.64 0.26
CA GLY A 73 -5.58 -6.02 -0.51
C GLY A 73 -6.11 -7.41 -0.16
N LYS A 74 -5.22 -8.39 0.04
CA LYS A 74 -5.60 -9.74 0.47
C LYS A 74 -6.18 -9.73 1.88
N MET A 75 -5.49 -9.09 2.83
CA MET A 75 -5.94 -9.02 4.23
C MET A 75 -7.29 -8.31 4.38
N VAL A 76 -7.54 -7.24 3.61
CA VAL A 76 -8.84 -6.56 3.61
C VAL A 76 -9.93 -7.44 2.99
N SER A 77 -9.65 -8.12 1.89
CA SER A 77 -10.61 -9.04 1.26
C SER A 77 -10.98 -10.20 2.20
N GLU A 78 -9.99 -10.82 2.85
CA GLU A 78 -10.21 -11.89 3.83
C GLU A 78 -11.06 -11.42 5.02
N LEU A 79 -10.75 -10.25 5.58
CA LEU A 79 -11.58 -9.63 6.61
C LEU A 79 -13.00 -9.37 6.10
N TYR A 80 -13.13 -8.81 4.90
CA TYR A 80 -14.44 -8.47 4.32
C TYR A 80 -15.32 -9.71 4.18
N HIS A 81 -14.82 -10.77 3.53
CA HIS A 81 -15.57 -12.01 3.34
C HIS A 81 -15.93 -12.66 4.67
N PHE A 82 -14.96 -12.71 5.60
CA PHE A 82 -15.22 -13.18 6.96
C PHE A 82 -16.39 -12.41 7.61
N LEU A 83 -16.35 -11.07 7.59
CA LEU A 83 -17.42 -10.24 8.16
C LEU A 83 -18.77 -10.41 7.45
N LYS A 84 -18.78 -10.63 6.13
CA LYS A 84 -20.02 -10.81 5.35
C LYS A 84 -20.70 -12.14 5.64
N GLU A 85 -19.94 -13.22 5.80
CA GLU A 85 -20.44 -14.57 6.11
C GLU A 85 -20.94 -14.71 7.56
N ASN A 86 -20.52 -13.82 8.45
CA ASN A 86 -20.92 -13.82 9.85
C ASN A 86 -22.38 -13.37 10.10
N SER A 87 -22.89 -13.75 11.27
CA SER A 87 -24.28 -13.50 11.69
C SER A 87 -24.61 -12.00 11.83
N ALA A 88 -25.90 -11.67 11.79
CA ALA A 88 -26.37 -10.30 12.03
C ALA A 88 -25.99 -9.80 13.44
N GLU A 89 -25.84 -10.70 14.41
CA GLU A 89 -25.38 -10.37 15.76
C GLU A 89 -23.93 -9.89 15.76
N THR A 90 -23.02 -10.62 15.08
CA THR A 90 -21.62 -10.21 14.93
C THR A 90 -21.49 -8.83 14.29
N LYS A 91 -22.33 -8.55 13.28
CA LYS A 91 -22.36 -7.26 12.56
C LYS A 91 -22.76 -6.06 13.42
N ASN A 92 -23.51 -6.31 14.50
CA ASN A 92 -23.93 -5.30 15.47
C ASN A 92 -22.95 -5.13 16.64
N LEU A 93 -21.90 -5.97 16.73
CA LEU A 93 -20.86 -5.79 17.74
C LEU A 93 -20.09 -4.50 17.49
N THR A 94 -19.60 -3.91 18.59
CA THR A 94 -18.56 -2.88 18.51
C THR A 94 -17.22 -3.52 18.13
N ILE A 95 -16.32 -2.74 17.52
CA ILE A 95 -14.98 -3.18 17.17
C ILE A 95 -14.22 -3.69 18.40
N ALA A 96 -14.40 -3.07 19.57
CA ALA A 96 -13.82 -3.60 20.81
C ALA A 96 -14.26 -5.03 21.12
N LYS A 97 -15.57 -5.31 21.07
CA LYS A 97 -16.10 -6.66 21.34
C LYS A 97 -15.67 -7.65 20.28
N PHE A 98 -15.71 -7.24 19.01
CA PHE A 98 -15.25 -8.06 17.90
C PHE A 98 -13.78 -8.48 18.06
N LEU A 99 -12.89 -7.53 18.39
CA LEU A 99 -11.45 -7.79 18.55
C LEU A 99 -11.09 -8.62 19.80
N LEU A 100 -11.99 -8.76 20.77
CA LEU A 100 -11.82 -9.72 21.86
C LEU A 100 -12.01 -11.17 21.38
N ILE A 101 -12.83 -11.37 20.35
CA ILE A 101 -13.13 -12.68 19.77
C ILE A 101 -12.14 -12.98 18.64
N HIS A 102 -11.82 -11.98 17.82
CA HIS A 102 -10.96 -12.08 16.64
C HIS A 102 -9.76 -11.11 16.70
N PRO A 103 -8.80 -11.32 17.62
CA PRO A 103 -7.65 -10.44 17.78
C PRO A 103 -6.73 -10.39 16.54
N GLU A 104 -6.75 -11.43 15.69
CA GLU A 104 -5.97 -11.54 14.45
C GLU A 104 -6.23 -10.37 13.48
N TYR A 105 -7.44 -9.80 13.48
CA TYR A 105 -7.80 -8.68 12.60
C TYR A 105 -7.42 -7.31 13.14
N ARG A 106 -6.83 -7.22 14.34
CA ARG A 106 -6.50 -5.93 14.98
C ARG A 106 -5.63 -5.03 14.10
N GLY A 107 -4.61 -5.60 13.46
CA GLY A 107 -3.67 -4.86 12.63
C GLY A 107 -4.36 -4.21 11.42
N ILE A 108 -5.16 -4.99 10.69
CA ILE A 108 -5.82 -4.53 9.48
C ILE A 108 -6.98 -3.57 9.79
N ILE A 109 -7.76 -3.82 10.85
CA ILE A 109 -8.84 -2.91 11.29
C ILE A 109 -8.29 -1.56 11.69
N ARG A 110 -7.19 -1.54 12.46
CA ARG A 110 -6.49 -0.32 12.84
C ARG A 110 -6.07 0.49 11.62
N ARG A 111 -5.49 -0.19 10.62
CA ARG A 111 -5.07 0.44 9.36
C ARG A 111 -6.25 1.04 8.60
N ILE A 112 -7.33 0.28 8.40
CA ILE A 112 -8.54 0.74 7.70
C ILE A 112 -9.14 1.98 8.39
N GLN A 113 -9.31 1.92 9.72
CA GLN A 113 -9.87 3.05 10.48
C GLN A 113 -8.96 4.29 10.42
N THR A 114 -7.65 4.10 10.53
CA THR A 114 -6.70 5.21 10.46
C THR A 114 -6.72 5.88 9.09
N LEU A 115 -6.75 5.10 8.02
CA LEU A 115 -6.60 5.61 6.65
C LEU A 115 -7.91 6.03 5.98
N THR A 116 -9.06 5.84 6.62
CA THR A 116 -10.38 6.08 6.01
C THR A 116 -10.56 7.50 5.48
N ASN A 117 -10.01 8.49 6.18
CA ASN A 117 -10.11 9.91 5.83
C ASN A 117 -8.98 10.41 4.92
N TYR A 118 -8.11 9.51 4.43
CA TYR A 118 -6.97 9.85 3.59
C TYR A 118 -7.14 9.22 2.20
N PRO A 119 -7.64 10.00 1.21
CA PRO A 119 -7.92 9.52 -0.15
C PRO A 119 -6.78 8.70 -0.78
N PHE A 120 -5.54 9.11 -0.54
CA PHE A 120 -4.31 8.50 -1.08
C PHE A 120 -3.45 7.84 0.01
N GLY A 121 -4.05 7.45 1.14
CA GLY A 121 -3.34 6.79 2.24
C GLY A 121 -2.93 5.35 1.94
N GLU A 122 -3.40 4.78 0.82
CA GLU A 122 -3.09 3.41 0.41
C GLU A 122 -2.63 3.26 -1.03
N VAL A 123 -1.71 2.33 -1.22
CA VAL A 123 -1.39 1.80 -2.56
C VAL A 123 -2.48 0.81 -2.92
N SER A 124 -3.39 1.22 -3.80
CA SER A 124 -4.54 0.42 -4.23
C SER A 124 -4.16 -0.55 -5.36
N ASP A 125 -3.33 -1.53 -5.05
CA ASP A 125 -2.80 -2.52 -6.01
C ASP A 125 -2.61 -3.89 -5.35
N ASN A 126 -2.69 -4.97 -6.13
CA ASN A 126 -2.38 -6.32 -5.66
C ASN A 126 -0.88 -6.63 -5.85
N ILE A 127 -0.09 -6.27 -4.84
CA ILE A 127 1.37 -6.50 -4.87
C ILE A 127 1.78 -7.97 -4.77
N LEU A 128 0.83 -8.90 -4.65
CA LEU A 128 1.07 -10.35 -4.63
C LEU A 128 0.79 -11.01 -5.99
N ALA A 129 0.25 -10.26 -6.95
CA ALA A 129 -0.12 -10.80 -8.26
C ALA A 129 1.10 -11.17 -9.09
N LYS A 130 1.01 -12.26 -9.86
CA LYS A 130 2.08 -12.79 -10.72
C LYS A 130 2.64 -11.76 -11.71
N ASN A 131 1.76 -10.92 -12.23
CA ASN A 131 2.05 -9.93 -13.27
C ASN A 131 2.32 -8.53 -12.69
N ILE A 132 2.47 -8.38 -11.38
CA ILE A 132 2.84 -7.09 -10.78
C ILE A 132 4.20 -6.66 -11.30
N LEU A 133 4.35 -5.35 -11.52
CA LEU A 133 5.64 -4.73 -11.80
C LEU A 133 6.07 -3.95 -10.55
N PRO A 134 6.94 -4.50 -9.67
CA PRO A 134 7.50 -3.77 -8.51
C PRO A 134 8.06 -2.40 -8.88
N LEU A 135 8.53 -2.27 -10.12
CA LEU A 135 8.98 -1.04 -10.73
C LEU A 135 7.97 0.11 -10.66
N ASN A 136 6.67 -0.17 -10.74
CA ASN A 136 5.64 0.85 -10.66
C ASN A 136 5.57 1.47 -9.26
N MET A 137 5.66 0.64 -8.22
CA MET A 137 5.74 1.12 -6.84
C MET A 137 7.03 1.91 -6.58
N LEU A 138 8.15 1.47 -7.17
CA LEU A 138 9.42 2.19 -7.10
C LEU A 138 9.32 3.56 -7.81
N ARG A 139 8.73 3.61 -9.02
CA ARG A 139 8.49 4.86 -9.76
C ARG A 139 7.66 5.85 -8.94
N PHE A 140 6.55 5.37 -8.39
CA PHE A 140 5.66 6.15 -7.54
C PHE A 140 6.39 6.70 -6.32
N LYS A 141 7.16 5.87 -5.60
CA LYS A 141 7.96 6.36 -4.47
C LYS A 141 8.96 7.42 -4.90
N LEU A 142 9.69 7.17 -5.99
CA LEU A 142 10.75 8.06 -6.48
C LEU A 142 10.22 9.40 -7.01
N SER A 143 8.97 9.46 -7.51
CA SER A 143 8.41 10.72 -8.00
C SER A 143 8.23 11.76 -6.89
N PHE A 144 8.04 11.35 -5.64
CA PHE A 144 8.03 12.28 -4.49
C PHE A 144 9.41 12.86 -4.17
N PHE A 145 10.49 12.23 -4.64
CA PHE A 145 11.85 12.66 -4.40
C PHE A 145 12.46 13.43 -5.58
N GLY A 146 11.64 13.88 -6.54
CA GLY A 146 12.10 14.63 -7.72
C GLY A 146 12.77 13.76 -8.78
N ALA A 147 12.54 12.44 -8.76
CA ALA A 147 12.99 11.57 -9.84
C ALA A 147 12.17 11.81 -11.12
N SER A 148 12.87 11.75 -12.25
CA SER A 148 12.34 11.94 -13.60
C SER A 148 13.09 11.04 -14.59
N ARG A 149 12.74 11.09 -15.88
CA ARG A 149 13.39 10.34 -16.98
C ARG A 149 13.58 8.86 -16.64
N TYR A 150 12.46 8.21 -16.32
CA TYR A 150 12.40 6.80 -15.94
C TYR A 150 12.79 5.89 -17.12
N ASP A 151 13.95 5.27 -17.04
CA ASP A 151 14.53 4.38 -18.05
C ASP A 151 14.64 2.97 -17.46
N PRO A 152 13.61 2.11 -17.63
CA PRO A 152 13.60 0.76 -17.10
C PRO A 152 14.66 -0.09 -17.81
N LYS A 153 15.41 -0.86 -17.02
CA LYS A 153 16.45 -1.75 -17.53
C LYS A 153 16.16 -3.22 -17.28
N SER A 154 15.27 -3.49 -16.34
CA SER A 154 14.56 -4.76 -16.15
C SER A 154 13.29 -4.49 -15.34
N ASP A 155 12.50 -5.52 -15.04
CA ASP A 155 11.30 -5.41 -14.21
C ASP A 155 11.60 -5.06 -12.73
N ARG A 156 12.88 -5.09 -12.35
CA ARG A 156 13.35 -4.79 -10.98
C ARG A 156 14.42 -3.70 -10.94
N TRP A 157 14.90 -3.22 -12.09
CA TRP A 157 15.94 -2.19 -12.15
C TRP A 157 15.50 -0.99 -12.97
N LEU A 158 15.54 0.18 -12.32
CA LEU A 158 15.13 1.46 -12.88
C LEU A 158 16.28 2.44 -12.84
N ARG A 159 16.57 3.05 -13.99
CA ARG A 159 17.44 4.24 -14.03
C ARG A 159 16.55 5.48 -14.00
N VAL A 160 16.96 6.48 -13.22
CA VAL A 160 16.27 7.76 -13.10
C VAL A 160 17.26 8.91 -13.10
N SER A 161 16.78 10.11 -13.40
CA SER A 161 17.51 11.37 -13.16
C SER A 161 16.76 12.16 -12.10
N PHE A 162 17.46 12.57 -11.04
CA PHE A 162 16.90 13.43 -10.02
C PHE A 162 17.03 14.89 -10.40
N PHE A 163 15.99 15.69 -10.11
CA PHE A 163 15.99 17.15 -10.27
C PHE A 163 16.42 17.62 -11.67
N ALA A 164 16.03 16.87 -12.71
CA ALA A 164 16.38 17.22 -14.08
C ALA A 164 15.72 18.55 -14.47
N GLY A 165 16.54 19.56 -14.77
CA GLY A 165 16.07 20.92 -15.09
C GLY A 165 15.83 21.81 -13.87
N ALA A 166 16.14 21.35 -12.65
CA ALA A 166 16.11 22.21 -11.48
C ALA A 166 17.26 23.25 -11.53
N PRO A 167 17.02 24.50 -11.09
CA PRO A 167 18.04 25.53 -11.01
C PRO A 167 19.14 25.17 -10.01
N PHE A 168 20.36 25.65 -10.26
CA PHE A 168 21.41 25.69 -9.25
C PHE A 168 21.03 26.68 -8.14
N TYR A 169 21.65 26.54 -6.97
CA TYR A 169 21.42 27.42 -5.82
C TYR A 169 21.60 28.91 -6.17
N GLU A 170 22.59 29.24 -7.00
CA GLU A 170 22.90 30.60 -7.44
C GLU A 170 21.84 31.18 -8.41
N GLU A 171 21.05 30.31 -9.04
CA GLU A 171 19.97 30.68 -9.97
C GLU A 171 18.62 30.83 -9.25
N LEU A 172 18.55 30.47 -7.96
CA LEU A 172 17.37 30.65 -7.14
C LEU A 172 17.17 32.12 -6.78
N ASN A 173 15.93 32.58 -6.90
CA ASN A 173 15.51 33.93 -6.56
C ASN A 173 14.04 33.90 -6.10
N SER A 174 13.54 35.05 -5.65
CA SER A 174 12.18 35.17 -5.11
C SER A 174 11.06 34.78 -6.09
N GLN A 175 11.36 34.63 -7.39
CA GLN A 175 10.38 34.25 -8.41
C GLN A 175 10.34 32.74 -8.68
N ASN A 176 11.38 31.96 -8.34
CA ASN A 176 11.46 30.53 -8.68
C ASN A 176 11.73 29.60 -7.48
N VAL A 177 12.04 30.16 -6.29
CA VAL A 177 12.42 29.39 -5.10
C VAL A 177 11.31 28.52 -4.53
N GLU A 178 10.05 28.75 -4.89
CA GLU A 178 8.93 27.90 -4.46
C GLU A 178 8.63 26.77 -5.46
N ASP A 179 9.03 26.94 -6.74
CA ASP A 179 8.64 26.05 -7.84
C ASP A 179 9.79 25.14 -8.35
N TRP A 180 11.02 25.33 -7.86
CA TRP A 180 12.22 24.63 -8.35
C TRP A 180 12.15 23.09 -8.27
N GLY A 181 11.39 22.58 -7.31
CA GLY A 181 11.21 21.14 -7.08
C GLY A 181 10.25 20.47 -8.07
N PHE A 182 9.53 21.25 -8.86
CA PHE A 182 8.63 20.77 -9.90
C PHE A 182 9.26 20.91 -11.28
N ALA A 183 8.92 20.00 -12.19
CA ALA A 183 9.43 20.06 -13.55
C ALA A 183 8.89 21.30 -14.27
N THR A 184 9.71 22.34 -14.39
CA THR A 184 9.39 23.58 -15.14
C THR A 184 9.69 23.48 -16.64
N MET A 185 10.35 22.40 -17.07
CA MET A 185 10.63 22.09 -18.47
C MET A 185 10.06 20.74 -18.90
N ASN A 186 9.69 20.63 -20.18
CA ASN A 186 9.20 19.39 -20.76
C ASN A 186 10.32 18.34 -20.72
N SER A 187 10.09 17.24 -19.99
CA SER A 187 11.16 16.30 -19.60
C SER A 187 11.64 15.40 -20.75
N TYR A 188 10.93 15.44 -21.87
CA TYR A 188 11.12 14.66 -23.08
C TYR A 188 11.28 15.60 -24.28
N GLN A 189 12.51 16.07 -24.51
CA GLN A 189 12.99 16.48 -25.83
C GLN A 189 13.91 15.40 -26.36
#